data_AF-A0A915D0Y1-F1
#
_entry.id   AF-A0A915D0Y1-F1
#
_cell.length_a   1.000
_cell.length_b   1.000
_cell.length_c   1.000
_cell.angle_alpha   90.00
_cell.angle_beta   90.00
_cell.angle_gamma   90.00
#
_symmetry.space_group_name_H-M   'P 1'
#
loop_
_entity.id
_entity.type
_entity.pdbx_description
1 polymer ?
#
loop_
_entity_poly.entity_id
_entity_poly.type
_entity_poly.pdbx_seq_one_letter_code
_entity_poly.pdbx_strand_id
1 'polypeptide(L)'
;MVSMASLVMIVIGSLASVFPFFVLLTMWSRIGINMDKFKLSIWSVGFHVGLAAIFGLYSMYWWKLSMFQTLGYLLPIALPTLGCLDKF
;
A
#
# COMPACT_ATOMS: atom_id res chain seq x y z
N MET A 1 -1.88 23.99 -23.69
CA MET A 1 -0.54 23.37 -23.88
C MET A 1 0.23 23.56 -22.59
N VAL A 2 0.67 22.47 -21.93
CA VAL A 2 1.48 22.58 -20.71
C VAL A 2 2.86 23.10 -21.10
N SER A 3 3.33 24.16 -20.45
CA SER A 3 4.61 24.78 -20.77
C SER A 3 5.79 23.88 -20.35
N MET A 4 6.94 24.03 -21.00
CA MET A 4 8.18 23.32 -20.62
C MET A 4 8.53 23.57 -19.14
N ALA A 5 8.35 24.79 -18.66
CA ALA A 5 8.56 25.14 -17.25
C ALA A 5 7.59 24.38 -16.32
N SER A 6 6.31 24.25 -16.70
CA SER A 6 5.32 23.49 -15.94
C SER A 6 5.67 21.99 -15.89
N LEU A 7 6.21 21.42 -16.97
CA LEU A 7 6.68 20.03 -16.99
C LEU A 7 7.85 19.82 -16.03
N VAL A 8 8.83 20.74 -16.03
CA VAL A 8 9.97 20.68 -15.10
C VAL A 8 9.52 20.72 -13.64
N MET A 9 8.56 21.58 -13.30
CA MET A 9 8.03 21.67 -11.92
C MET A 9 7.29 20.40 -11.49
N ILE A 10 6.53 19.77 -12.39
CA ILE A 10 5.84 18.50 -12.10
C ILE A 10 6.85 17.40 -11.79
N VAL A 11 7.91 17.26 -12.61
CA VAL A 11 8.93 16.23 -12.41
C VAL A 11 9.66 16.41 -11.08
N ILE A 12 10.07 17.65 -10.77
CA ILE A 12 10.74 17.96 -9.50
C ILE A 12 9.82 17.65 -8.31
N GLY A 13 8.55 18.04 -8.38
CA GLY A 13 7.57 17.78 -7.32
C GLY A 13 7.35 16.28 -7.08
N SER A 14 7.21 15.48 -8.14
CA SER A 14 7.08 14.03 -8.03
C SER A 14 8.30 13.37 -7.38
N LEU A 15 9.52 13.77 -7.79
CA LEU A 15 10.76 13.25 -7.21
C LEU A 15 10.88 13.61 -5.72
N ALA A 16 10.56 14.86 -5.36
CA ALA A 16 10.56 15.32 -3.97
C ALA A 16 9.55 14.54 -3.10
N SER A 17 8.42 14.13 -3.67
CA SER A 17 7.37 13.40 -2.95
C SER A 17 7.76 11.95 -2.63
N VAL A 18 8.58 11.32 -3.47
CA VAL A 18 9.05 9.93 -3.26
C VAL A 18 10.33 9.88 -2.42
N PHE A 19 11.08 10.99 -2.33
CA PHE A 19 12.35 11.06 -1.58
C PHE A 19 12.26 10.55 -0.12
N PRO A 20 11.25 10.92 0.70
CA PRO A 20 11.16 10.44 2.09
C PRO A 20 11.03 8.92 2.20
N PHE A 21 10.40 8.27 1.21
CA PHE A 21 10.27 6.82 1.16
C PHE A 21 11.62 6.12 0.98
N PHE A 22 12.50 6.65 0.12
CA PHE A 22 13.86 6.10 -0.05
C PHE A 22 14.74 6.34 1.19
N VAL A 23 14.58 7.49 1.85
CA VAL A 23 15.26 7.76 3.12
C VAL A 23 14.83 6.74 4.18
N LEU A 24 13.53 6.47 4.30
CA LEU A 24 13.01 5.45 5.21
C LEU A 24 13.63 4.06 4.96
N LEU A 25 13.65 3.61 3.70
CA LEU A 25 14.25 2.31 3.33
C LEU A 25 15.75 2.24 3.64
N THR A 26 16.49 3.33 3.40
CA THR A 26 17.92 3.41 3.71
C THR A 26 18.18 3.40 5.21
N MET A 27 17.32 4.07 6.00
CA MET A 27 17.45 4.06 7.46
C MET A 27 17.16 2.67 8.03
N TRP A 28 16.15 1.98 7.50
CA TRP A 28 15.85 0.60 7.87
C TRP A 28 17.01 -0.37 7.59
N SER A 29 17.71 -0.24 6.47
CA SER A 29 18.88 -1.09 6.18
C SER A 29 20.07 -0.80 7.09
N ARG A 30 20.22 0.44 7.58
CA ARG A 30 21.32 0.85 8.47
C ARG A 30 21.08 0.55 9.94
N ILE A 31 19.87 0.82 10.43
CA ILE A 31 19.48 0.60 11.83
C ILE A 31 19.14 -0.88 12.06
N GLY A 32 18.77 -1.60 11.00
CA GLY A 32 18.21 -2.94 11.06
C GLY A 32 16.69 -2.89 11.24
N ILE A 33 15.98 -3.80 10.60
CA ILE A 33 14.56 -4.01 10.81
C ILE A 33 14.40 -5.16 11.80
N ASN A 34 13.58 -4.97 12.83
CA ASN A 34 13.31 -6.00 13.84
C ASN A 34 12.33 -7.05 13.31
N MET A 35 12.74 -7.82 12.30
CA MET A 35 11.92 -8.90 11.71
C MET A 35 11.87 -10.15 12.61
N ASP A 36 12.79 -10.28 13.57
CA ASP A 36 12.88 -11.45 14.46
C ASP A 36 11.67 -11.61 15.39
N LYS A 37 10.90 -10.53 15.59
CA LYS A 37 9.65 -10.56 16.36
C LYS A 37 8.43 -10.93 15.52
N PHE A 38 8.60 -11.07 14.21
CA PHE A 38 7.50 -11.40 13.31
C PHE A 38 7.13 -12.88 13.43
N LYS A 39 5.98 -13.17 14.02
CA LYS A 39 5.43 -14.53 14.10
C LYS A 39 4.71 -14.84 12.79
N LEU A 40 5.32 -15.70 11.97
CA LEU A 40 4.70 -16.26 10.77
C LEU A 40 3.60 -17.27 11.13
N SER A 41 2.47 -16.77 11.63
CA SER A 41 1.25 -17.56 11.82
C SER A 41 0.37 -17.49 10.57
N ILE A 42 -0.51 -18.48 10.41
CA ILE A 42 -1.50 -18.47 9.32
C ILE A 42 -2.38 -17.20 9.33
N TRP A 43 -2.68 -16.68 10.53
CA TRP A 43 -3.46 -15.46 10.73
C TRP A 43 -2.68 -14.21 10.33
N SER A 44 -1.39 -14.16 10.66
CA SER A 44 -0.51 -13.06 10.26
C SER A 44 -0.38 -12.96 8.75
N VAL A 45 -0.13 -14.09 8.08
CA VAL A 45 -0.04 -14.13 6.62
C VAL A 45 -1.38 -13.76 6.00
N GLY A 46 -2.48 -14.33 6.50
CA GLY A 46 -3.84 -14.00 6.05
C GLY A 46 -4.17 -12.51 6.16
N PHE A 47 -3.79 -11.88 7.28
CA PHE A 47 -3.98 -10.44 7.48
C PHE A 47 -3.18 -9.60 6.47
N HIS A 48 -1.88 -9.89 6.27
CA HIS A 48 -1.05 -9.12 5.33
C HIS A 48 -1.47 -9.31 3.88
N VAL A 49 -1.87 -10.52 3.50
CA VAL A 49 -2.42 -10.81 2.16
C VAL A 49 -3.74 -10.07 1.96
N GLY A 50 -4.63 -10.09 2.96
CA GLY A 50 -5.89 -9.37 2.93
C GLY A 50 -5.70 -7.85 2.81
N LEU A 51 -4.79 -7.29 3.61
CA LEU A 51 -4.45 -5.87 3.55
C LEU A 51 -3.84 -5.48 2.20
N ALA A 52 -2.92 -6.29 1.66
CA ALA A 52 -2.36 -6.07 0.33
C ALA A 52 -3.44 -6.14 -0.76
N ALA A 53 -4.41 -7.06 -0.65
CA ALA A 53 -5.54 -7.14 -1.56
C ALA A 53 -6.44 -5.90 -1.52
N ILE A 54 -6.66 -5.30 -0.34
CA ILE A 54 -7.42 -4.05 -0.20
C ILE A 54 -6.68 -2.88 -0.88
N PHE A 55 -5.37 -2.72 -0.67
CA PHE A 55 -4.59 -1.68 -1.36
C PHE A 55 -4.56 -1.91 -2.88
N GLY A 56 -4.46 -3.17 -3.31
CA GLY A 56 -4.59 -3.55 -4.72
C GLY A 56 -5.96 -3.20 -5.30
N LEU A 57 -7.04 -3.43 -4.56
CA LEU A 57 -8.40 -3.07 -4.95
C LEU A 57 -8.56 -1.56 -5.13
N TYR A 58 -8.02 -0.74 -4.23
CA TYR A 58 -8.04 0.71 -4.38
C TYR A 58 -7.21 1.21 -5.56
N SER A 59 -6.11 0.53 -5.87
CA SER A 59 -5.33 0.80 -7.08
C SER A 59 -6.15 0.49 -8.35
N MET A 60 -6.94 -0.59 -8.34
CA MET A 60 -7.84 -0.94 -9.45
C MET A 60 -9.05 -0.01 -9.56
N TYR A 61 -9.55 0.51 -8.44
CA TYR A 61 -10.54 1.60 -8.41
C TYR A 61 -10.01 2.87 -9.08
N TRP A 62 -8.77 3.24 -8.75
CA TRP A 62 -8.13 4.38 -9.40
C TRP A 62 -7.93 4.18 -10.90
N TRP A 63 -7.66 2.95 -11.35
CA TRP A 63 -7.45 2.65 -12.77
C TRP A 63 -8.76 2.52 -13.56
N LYS A 64 -9.72 1.70 -13.12
CA LYS A 64 -10.88 1.30 -13.96
C LYS A 64 -12.17 0.90 -13.24
N LEU A 65 -12.16 0.55 -11.94
CA LEU A 65 -13.38 0.06 -11.29
C LEU A 65 -14.32 1.21 -10.93
N SER A 66 -15.64 0.94 -10.99
CA SER A 66 -16.62 1.85 -10.43
C SER A 66 -16.69 1.73 -8.90
N MET A 67 -17.29 2.73 -8.24
CA MET A 67 -17.51 2.70 -6.79
C MET A 67 -18.31 1.46 -6.35
N PHE A 68 -19.37 1.09 -7.07
CA PHE A 68 -20.20 -0.06 -6.73
C PHE A 68 -19.46 -1.39 -6.88
N GLN A 69 -18.65 -1.53 -7.94
CA GLN A 69 -17.80 -2.71 -8.10
C GLN A 69 -16.76 -2.80 -6.98
N THR A 70 -16.14 -1.67 -6.63
CA THR A 70 -15.14 -1.59 -5.57
C THR A 70 -15.74 -1.98 -4.22
N LEU A 71 -16.91 -1.45 -3.86
CA LEU A 71 -17.62 -1.87 -2.64
C LEU A 71 -18.01 -3.35 -2.66
N GLY A 72 -18.44 -3.86 -3.82
CA GLY A 72 -18.78 -5.27 -4.02
C GLY A 72 -17.60 -6.22 -3.79
N TYR A 73 -16.39 -5.84 -4.20
CA TYR A 73 -15.17 -6.61 -3.92
C TYR A 73 -14.57 -6.32 -2.54
N LEU A 74 -14.80 -5.13 -1.98
CA LEU A 74 -14.25 -4.76 -0.69
C LEU A 74 -14.80 -5.63 0.43
N LEU A 75 -16.12 -5.91 0.44
CA LEU A 75 -16.75 -6.73 1.48
C LEU A 75 -16.13 -8.14 1.61
N PRO A 76 -16.05 -8.96 0.54
CA PRO A 76 -15.52 -10.31 0.63
C PRO A 76 -14.02 -10.37 0.94
N ILE A 77 -13.27 -9.29 0.71
CA ILE A 77 -11.85 -9.20 1.09
C ILE A 77 -11.70 -8.69 2.53
N ALA A 78 -12.47 -7.67 2.91
CA ALA A 78 -12.37 -7.02 4.21
C ALA A 78 -12.83 -7.93 5.35
N LEU A 79 -13.93 -8.67 5.19
CA LEU A 79 -14.43 -9.58 6.23
C LEU A 79 -13.40 -10.63 6.69
N PRO A 80 -12.77 -11.43 5.80
CA PRO A 80 -11.73 -12.36 6.23
C PRO A 80 -10.47 -11.65 6.73
N THR A 81 -10.14 -10.46 6.20
CA THR A 81 -9.00 -9.65 6.69
C THR A 81 -9.23 -9.23 8.14
N LEU A 82 -10.44 -8.76 8.49
CA LEU A 82 -10.83 -8.42 9.85
C LEU A 82 -10.85 -9.65 10.77
N GLY A 83 -11.38 -10.78 10.30
CA GLY A 83 -11.35 -12.02 11.07
C GLY A 83 -9.94 -12.57 11.32
N CYS A 84 -8.97 -12.26 10.46
CA CYS A 84 -7.55 -12.53 10.70
C CYS A 84 -6.92 -11.51 11.65
N LEU A 85 -7.35 -10.24 11.59
CA LEU A 85 -6.86 -9.16 12.46
C LEU A 85 -7.12 -9.48 13.94
N ASP A 86 -8.29 -10.01 14.30
CA ASP A 86 -8.63 -10.39 15.68
C ASP A 86 -7.71 -11.50 16.25
N LYS A 87 -6.95 -12.19 15.38
CA LYS A 87 -6.09 -13.32 15.71
C LYS A 87 -4.62 -13.06 15.36
N PHE A 88 -4.30 -11.89 14.81
CA PHE A 88 -2.95 -11.45 14.47
C PHE A 88 -2.23 -10.89 15.70
#